data_AF-A0A7X6X1F2-F1
#
_entry.id   AF-A0A7X6X1F2-F1
#
_cell.length_a   1.000
_cell.length_b   1.000
_cell.length_c   1.000
_cell.angle_alpha   90.00
_cell.angle_beta   90.00
_cell.angle_gamma   90.00
#
_symmetry.space_group_name_H-M   'P 1'
#
loop_
_entity.id
_entity.type
_entity.pdbx_description
1 polymer ?
#
loop_
_entity_poly.entity_id
_entity_poly.type
_entity_poly.pdbx_seq_one_letter_code
_entity_poly.pdbx_strand_id
1 'polypeptide(L)'
;VWYADLIGKDASGKPTGWADIHPRLFTATADEDVYVIGDAMGFISDQFGHYPKSAHVAHAVAKIMAQNLAERVAGKEVVPVLPDNLCYMMVNGDPQEEISVVFEYELDATGKVLQTQIDMDVRSADLVADDFAWIKSRFNDFL
;
A
#
# COMPACT_ATOMS: atom_id res chain seq x y z
N VAL A 1 -9.23 3.05 14.28
CA VAL A 1 -8.33 4.23 14.34
C VAL A 1 -8.88 5.33 15.25
N TRP A 2 -10.02 5.96 14.95
CA TRP A 2 -10.61 7.03 15.79
C TRP A 2 -10.86 6.62 17.24
N TYR A 3 -11.63 5.55 17.47
CA TYR A 3 -11.95 5.08 18.81
C TYR A 3 -10.77 4.46 19.57
N ALA A 4 -9.65 4.23 18.88
CA ALA A 4 -8.43 3.70 19.47
C ALA A 4 -7.39 4.81 19.77
N ASP A 5 -7.74 6.09 19.52
CA ASP A 5 -6.83 7.24 19.62
C ASP A 5 -5.56 7.11 18.77
N LEU A 6 -5.66 6.41 17.62
CA LEU A 6 -4.55 6.18 16.69
C LEU A 6 -4.64 7.07 15.44
N ILE A 7 -5.34 8.20 15.52
CA ILE A 7 -5.53 9.10 14.37
C ILE A 7 -4.35 10.05 14.26
N GLY A 8 -3.78 10.11 13.06
CA GLY A 8 -2.75 11.07 12.68
C GLY A 8 -3.26 12.49 12.83
N LYS A 9 -2.35 13.39 13.24
CA LYS A 9 -2.62 14.82 13.37
C LYS A 9 -1.64 15.59 12.50
N ASP A 10 -2.13 16.66 11.87
CA ASP A 10 -1.28 17.58 11.12
C ASP A 10 -0.47 18.50 12.05
N ALA A 11 0.34 19.39 11.48
CA ALA A 11 1.18 20.32 12.24
C ALA A 11 0.38 21.31 13.11
N SER A 12 -0.92 21.50 12.84
CA SER A 12 -1.83 22.31 13.66
C SER A 12 -2.53 21.52 14.75
N GLY A 13 -2.25 20.21 14.85
CA GLY A 13 -2.87 19.29 15.79
C GLY A 13 -4.25 18.77 15.34
N LYS A 14 -4.69 19.10 14.11
CA LYS A 14 -5.98 18.67 13.59
C LYS A 14 -5.89 17.25 13.03
N PRO A 15 -6.93 16.40 13.21
CA PRO A 15 -6.97 15.06 12.63
C PRO A 15 -6.77 15.05 11.10
N THR A 16 -5.91 14.16 10.60
CA THR A 16 -5.67 13.94 9.17
C THR A 16 -6.74 13.06 8.52
N GLY A 17 -7.52 12.34 9.33
CA GLY A 17 -8.49 11.34 8.87
C GLY A 17 -7.91 9.94 8.68
N TRP A 18 -6.59 9.78 8.78
CA TRP A 18 -5.88 8.51 8.60
C TRP A 18 -5.17 8.09 9.89
N ALA A 19 -4.71 6.84 9.96
CA ALA A 19 -3.94 6.37 11.10
C ALA A 19 -2.59 7.10 11.23
N ASP A 20 -2.11 7.29 12.45
CA ASP A 20 -0.72 7.65 12.71
C ASP A 20 0.13 6.38 12.75
N ILE A 21 1.03 6.21 11.77
CA ILE A 21 1.79 4.97 11.61
C ILE A 21 3.26 5.24 11.31
N HIS A 22 4.11 4.26 11.66
CA HIS A 22 5.45 4.19 11.10
C HIS A 22 5.39 3.84 9.61
N PRO A 23 5.97 4.65 8.70
CA PRO A 23 5.72 4.58 7.26
C PRO A 23 6.25 3.31 6.58
N ARG A 24 7.12 2.53 7.24
CA ARG A 24 7.71 1.29 6.70
C ARG A 24 7.49 0.05 7.57
N LEU A 25 7.02 0.23 8.80
CA LEU A 25 6.74 -0.89 9.72
C LEU A 25 5.23 -1.11 9.87
N PHE A 26 4.43 -0.11 9.51
CA PHE A 26 2.97 -0.12 9.56
C PHE A 26 2.39 -0.33 10.96
N THR A 27 3.22 -0.14 11.99
CA THR A 27 2.78 -0.07 13.39
C THR A 27 2.22 1.31 13.67
N ALA A 28 1.28 1.41 14.62
CA ALA A 28 0.81 2.69 15.10
C ALA A 28 1.94 3.41 15.84
N THR A 29 2.08 4.72 15.63
CA THR A 29 3.14 5.51 16.28
C THR A 29 3.02 5.50 17.81
N ALA A 30 1.79 5.43 18.33
CA ALA A 30 1.50 5.43 19.76
C ALA A 30 1.61 4.04 20.42
N ASP A 31 1.62 2.97 19.64
CA ASP A 31 1.65 1.58 20.13
C ASP A 31 2.26 0.66 19.05
N GLU A 32 3.50 0.24 19.28
CA GLU A 32 4.23 -0.59 18.32
C GLU A 32 3.67 -2.02 18.20
N ASP A 33 2.81 -2.47 19.11
CA ASP A 33 2.17 -3.79 19.03
C ASP A 33 0.88 -3.76 18.21
N VAL A 34 0.42 -2.57 17.82
CA VAL A 34 -0.74 -2.39 16.95
C VAL A 34 -0.30 -2.10 15.53
N TYR A 35 -0.69 -2.96 14.58
CA TYR A 35 -0.47 -2.73 13.16
C TYR A 35 -1.72 -2.15 12.50
N VAL A 36 -1.53 -1.19 11.60
CA VAL A 36 -2.60 -0.63 10.75
C VAL A 36 -2.19 -0.76 9.30
N ILE A 37 -2.96 -1.53 8.54
CA ILE A 37 -2.68 -1.87 7.14
C ILE A 37 -3.88 -1.57 6.23
N GLY A 38 -3.66 -1.63 4.92
CA GLY A 38 -4.69 -1.38 3.91
C GLY A 38 -5.16 0.07 3.90
N ASP A 39 -6.45 0.27 3.65
CA ASP A 39 -6.97 1.61 3.36
C ASP A 39 -6.75 2.60 4.52
N ALA A 40 -6.81 2.12 5.76
CA ALA A 40 -6.68 2.94 6.97
C ALA A 40 -5.28 3.57 7.18
N MET A 41 -4.26 3.13 6.44
CA MET A 41 -2.88 3.60 6.59
C MET A 41 -2.73 5.11 6.42
N GLY A 42 -1.82 5.66 7.22
CA GLY A 42 -1.45 7.07 7.27
C GLY A 42 -0.58 7.57 6.13
N PHE A 43 0.02 8.73 6.40
CA PHE A 43 1.02 9.38 5.56
C PHE A 43 2.30 8.53 5.47
N ILE A 44 2.93 8.51 4.29
CA ILE A 44 4.12 7.71 3.99
C ILE A 44 5.31 8.61 3.63
N SER A 45 5.09 9.59 2.75
CA SER A 45 6.16 10.46 2.23
C SER A 45 5.58 11.80 1.80
N ASP A 46 6.35 12.87 1.93
CA ASP A 46 5.95 14.20 1.46
C ASP A 46 5.85 14.30 -0.07
N GLN A 47 6.47 13.36 -0.81
CA GLN A 47 6.50 13.36 -2.26
C GLN A 47 5.15 12.95 -2.86
N PHE A 48 4.49 11.95 -2.26
CA PHE A 48 3.26 11.36 -2.81
C PHE A 48 2.13 11.22 -1.77
N GLY A 49 2.38 11.58 -0.51
CA GLY A 49 1.41 11.50 0.58
C GLY A 49 1.18 10.06 1.03
N HIS A 50 0.26 9.36 0.37
CA HIS A 50 -0.23 8.05 0.79
C HIS A 50 0.00 7.01 -0.30
N TYR A 51 0.24 5.76 0.10
CA TYR A 51 0.09 4.66 -0.86
C TYR A 51 -1.33 4.65 -1.44
N PRO A 52 -1.51 4.28 -2.73
CA PRO A 52 -2.82 4.06 -3.31
C PRO A 52 -3.65 3.12 -2.42
N LYS A 53 -4.91 3.49 -2.21
CA LYS A 53 -5.87 2.69 -1.43
C LYS A 53 -6.44 1.61 -2.32
N SER A 54 -5.63 0.59 -2.58
CA SER A 54 -5.92 -0.49 -3.54
C SER A 54 -5.82 -1.86 -2.87
N ALA A 55 -6.56 -2.83 -3.40
CA ALA A 55 -6.46 -4.23 -2.98
C ALA A 55 -5.02 -4.77 -3.17
N HIS A 56 -4.29 -4.29 -4.19
CA HIS A 56 -2.91 -4.68 -4.43
C HIS A 56 -2.00 -4.27 -3.25
N VAL A 57 -2.06 -3.00 -2.86
CA VAL A 57 -1.26 -2.49 -1.74
C VAL A 57 -1.68 -3.15 -0.43
N ALA A 58 -2.99 -3.27 -0.18
CA ALA A 58 -3.49 -3.93 1.03
C ALA A 58 -2.98 -5.38 1.15
N HIS A 59 -3.00 -6.12 0.04
CA HIS A 59 -2.48 -7.49 -0.05
C HIS A 59 -0.96 -7.56 0.19
N ALA A 60 -0.18 -6.72 -0.50
CA ALA A 60 1.27 -6.68 -0.34
C ALA A 60 1.69 -6.29 1.10
N VAL A 61 1.07 -5.26 1.66
CA VAL A 61 1.35 -4.79 3.02
C VAL A 61 0.91 -5.83 4.07
N ALA A 62 -0.18 -6.57 3.85
CA ALA A 62 -0.56 -7.66 4.75
C ALA A 62 0.53 -8.73 4.86
N LYS A 63 1.16 -9.09 3.73
CA LYS A 63 2.28 -10.04 3.71
C LYS A 63 3.52 -9.49 4.41
N ILE A 64 3.88 -8.22 4.15
CA ILE A 64 5.01 -7.56 4.82
C ILE A 64 4.77 -7.49 6.33
N MET A 65 3.56 -7.10 6.76
CA MET A 65 3.20 -7.07 8.18
C MET A 65 3.30 -8.47 8.81
N ALA A 66 2.78 -9.51 8.15
CA ALA A 66 2.88 -10.88 8.65
C ALA A 66 4.34 -11.33 8.82
N GLN A 67 5.21 -10.97 7.87
CA GLN A 67 6.65 -11.22 7.99
C GLN A 67 7.26 -10.46 9.18
N ASN A 68 7.00 -9.15 9.29
CA ASN A 68 7.49 -8.32 10.38
C ASN A 68 7.07 -8.90 11.74
N LEU A 69 5.81 -9.30 11.89
CA LEU A 69 5.29 -9.91 13.10
C LEU A 69 6.00 -11.23 13.42
N ALA A 70 6.19 -12.10 12.43
CA ALA A 70 6.89 -13.37 12.61
C ALA A 70 8.35 -13.17 13.03
N GLU A 71 9.05 -12.18 12.44
CA GLU A 71 10.41 -11.80 12.81
C GLU A 71 10.49 -11.29 14.25
N ARG A 72 9.57 -10.40 14.66
CA ARG A 72 9.49 -9.90 16.05
C ARG A 72 9.26 -11.01 17.05
N VAL A 73 8.27 -11.88 16.80
CA VAL A 73 7.96 -13.02 17.68
C VAL A 73 9.16 -13.96 17.80
N ALA A 74 9.96 -14.09 16.76
CA ALA A 74 11.19 -14.88 16.76
C ALA A 74 12.42 -14.16 17.35
N GLY A 75 12.28 -12.90 17.81
CA GLY A 75 13.40 -12.09 18.32
C GLY A 75 14.43 -11.72 17.24
N LYS A 76 14.03 -11.72 15.97
CA LYS A 76 14.90 -11.33 14.84
C LYS A 76 14.79 -9.83 14.60
N GLU A 77 15.83 -9.28 13.97
CA GLU A 77 15.76 -7.94 13.40
C GLU A 77 14.67 -7.89 12.33
N VAL A 78 13.80 -6.88 12.41
CA VAL A 78 12.78 -6.61 11.39
C VAL A 78 13.38 -5.68 10.36
N VAL A 79 13.51 -6.14 9.12
CA VAL A 79 13.99 -5.32 8.01
C VAL A 79 12.79 -4.77 7.26
N PRO A 80 12.54 -3.44 7.28
CA PRO A 80 11.38 -2.87 6.59
C PRO A 80 11.45 -3.09 5.08
N VAL A 81 10.38 -3.64 4.51
CA VAL A 81 10.20 -3.87 3.07
C VAL A 81 9.11 -2.94 2.54
N LEU A 82 9.26 -2.45 1.31
CA LEU A 82 8.26 -1.61 0.65
C LEU A 82 7.30 -2.48 -0.19
N PRO A 83 6.00 -2.16 -0.23
CA PRO A 83 5.07 -2.80 -1.15
C PRO A 83 5.29 -2.30 -2.58
N ASP A 84 4.67 -2.95 -3.55
CA ASP A 84 4.41 -2.43 -4.89
C ASP A 84 2.92 -2.09 -5.07
N ASN A 85 2.58 -1.46 -6.19
CA ASN A 85 1.20 -1.29 -6.61
C ASN A 85 1.03 -1.53 -8.10
N LEU A 86 -0.06 -2.21 -8.45
CA LEU A 86 -0.61 -2.24 -9.80
C LEU A 86 -2.13 -2.09 -9.72
N CYS A 87 -2.68 -1.16 -10.49
CA CYS A 87 -4.12 -0.94 -10.65
C CYS A 87 -4.49 -0.99 -12.13
N TYR A 88 -5.37 -1.91 -12.49
CA TYR A 88 -6.05 -1.93 -13.78
C TYR A 88 -7.33 -1.10 -13.74
N MET A 89 -7.72 -0.53 -14.89
CA MET A 89 -8.92 0.29 -15.03
C MET A 89 -9.59 -0.01 -16.35
N MET A 90 -10.79 -0.61 -16.29
CA MET A 90 -11.65 -0.82 -17.46
C MET A 90 -12.20 0.51 -17.94
N VAL A 91 -11.75 0.94 -19.12
CA VAL A 91 -12.11 2.22 -19.73
C VAL A 91 -13.08 2.06 -20.89
N ASN A 92 -13.23 0.84 -21.42
CA ASN A 92 -14.27 0.50 -22.38
C ASN A 92 -14.80 -0.92 -22.13
N GLY A 93 -16.10 -1.12 -22.33
CA GLY A 93 -16.77 -2.41 -22.18
C GLY A 93 -16.98 -3.19 -23.48
N ASP A 94 -17.00 -2.49 -24.63
CA ASP A 94 -17.12 -3.10 -25.97
C ASP A 94 -16.46 -2.20 -27.06
N PRO A 95 -15.32 -2.60 -27.66
CA PRO A 95 -14.49 -3.72 -27.24
C PRO A 95 -14.01 -3.51 -25.79
N GLN A 96 -13.75 -4.59 -25.06
CA GLN A 96 -13.14 -4.47 -23.74
C GLN A 96 -11.74 -3.91 -23.86
N GLU A 97 -11.49 -2.80 -23.18
CA GLU A 97 -10.19 -2.14 -23.18
C GLU A 97 -9.87 -1.60 -21.79
N GLU A 98 -8.62 -1.76 -21.42
CA GLU A 98 -8.08 -1.34 -20.14
C GLU A 98 -6.84 -0.46 -20.31
N ILE A 99 -6.57 0.30 -19.25
CA ILE A 99 -5.29 0.97 -18.99
C ILE A 99 -4.82 0.51 -17.60
N SER A 100 -3.55 0.74 -17.28
CA SER A 100 -3.03 0.42 -15.94
C SER A 100 -2.05 1.47 -15.42
N VAL A 101 -1.94 1.56 -14.10
CA VAL A 101 -0.88 2.33 -13.43
C VAL A 101 -0.10 1.43 -12.48
N VAL A 102 1.22 1.53 -12.54
CA VAL A 102 2.15 0.91 -11.60
C VAL A 102 2.81 1.99 -10.77
N PHE A 103 2.99 1.73 -9.48
CA PHE A 103 3.87 2.53 -8.64
C PHE A 103 4.97 1.65 -8.07
N GLU A 104 6.21 2.05 -8.36
CA GLU A 104 7.40 1.47 -7.77
C GLU A 104 7.91 2.38 -6.65
N TYR A 105 8.55 1.78 -5.64
CA TYR A 105 9.02 2.51 -4.48
C TYR A 105 10.45 2.14 -4.13
N GLU A 106 11.23 3.15 -3.77
CA GLU A 106 12.60 3.00 -3.31
C GLU A 106 12.89 3.91 -2.10
N LEU A 107 14.03 3.68 -1.45
CA LEU A 107 14.49 4.54 -0.36
C LEU A 107 15.58 5.48 -0.88
N ASP A 108 15.47 6.75 -0.53
CA ASP A 108 16.60 7.67 -0.69
C ASP A 108 17.65 7.47 0.42
N ALA A 109 18.75 8.23 0.34
CA ALA A 109 19.85 8.16 1.31
C ALA A 109 19.45 8.54 2.75
N THR A 110 18.29 9.19 2.94
CA THR A 110 17.74 9.55 4.26
C THR A 110 16.74 8.53 4.79
N GLY A 111 16.42 7.49 3.99
CA GLY A 111 15.41 6.48 4.32
C GLY A 111 13.98 6.92 4.03
N LYS A 112 13.79 8.03 3.30
CA LYS A 112 12.48 8.48 2.81
C LYS A 112 12.05 7.61 1.63
N VAL A 113 10.77 7.28 1.60
CA VAL A 113 10.17 6.53 0.50
C VAL A 113 9.94 7.46 -0.70
N LEU A 114 10.52 7.12 -1.83
CA LEU A 114 10.25 7.74 -3.11
C LEU A 114 9.30 6.87 -3.92
N GLN A 115 8.45 7.49 -4.73
CA GLN A 115 7.52 6.84 -5.65
C GLN A 115 7.89 7.20 -7.09
N THR A 116 7.92 6.19 -7.95
CA THR A 116 7.91 6.35 -9.41
C THR A 116 6.59 5.83 -9.95
N GLN A 117 5.84 6.69 -10.63
CA GLN A 117 4.60 6.33 -11.33
C GLN A 117 4.91 5.92 -12.77
N ILE A 118 4.33 4.80 -13.19
CA ILE A 118 4.43 4.28 -14.56
C ILE A 118 3.02 4.09 -15.09
N ASP A 119 2.63 4.94 -16.03
CA ASP A 119 1.31 4.91 -16.66
C ASP A 119 1.35 4.13 -17.97
N MET A 120 0.46 3.16 -18.12
CA MET A 120 0.13 2.53 -19.39
C MET A 120 -1.22 3.07 -19.86
N ASP A 121 -1.20 4.26 -20.46
CA ASP A 121 -2.40 4.96 -20.95
C ASP A 121 -2.78 4.53 -22.40
N VAL A 122 -2.25 3.39 -22.84
CA VAL A 122 -2.63 2.78 -24.13
C VAL A 122 -3.74 1.78 -23.86
N ARG A 123 -4.95 2.11 -24.33
CA ARG A 123 -6.10 1.21 -24.29
C ARG A 123 -5.76 -0.11 -24.96
N SER A 124 -5.89 -1.20 -24.22
CA SER A 124 -5.51 -2.53 -24.72
C SER A 124 -6.47 -3.61 -24.23
N ALA A 125 -6.82 -4.53 -25.13
CA ALA A 125 -7.52 -5.76 -24.78
C ALA A 125 -6.60 -6.78 -24.08
N ASP A 126 -5.28 -6.67 -24.26
CA ASP A 126 -4.32 -7.54 -23.59
C ASP A 126 -4.30 -7.27 -22.08
N LEU A 127 -4.41 -5.99 -21.68
CA LEU A 127 -4.50 -5.60 -20.27
C LEU A 127 -5.74 -6.16 -19.57
N VAL A 128 -6.84 -6.35 -20.30
CA VAL A 128 -8.04 -7.01 -19.78
C VAL A 128 -7.74 -8.46 -19.39
N ALA A 129 -7.02 -9.19 -20.24
CA ALA A 129 -6.62 -10.56 -19.93
C ALA A 129 -5.68 -10.60 -18.70
N ASP A 130 -4.77 -9.63 -18.61
CA ASP A 130 -3.84 -9.48 -17.49
C ASP A 130 -4.58 -9.14 -16.18
N ASP A 131 -5.56 -8.23 -16.18
CA ASP A 131 -6.37 -7.90 -15.00
C ASP A 131 -7.14 -9.12 -14.49
N PHE A 132 -7.80 -9.86 -15.39
CA PHE A 132 -8.50 -11.07 -15.00
C PHE A 132 -7.56 -12.17 -14.47
N ALA A 133 -6.33 -12.25 -14.96
CA ALA A 133 -5.31 -13.15 -14.42
C ALA A 133 -4.83 -12.67 -13.04
N TRP A 134 -4.58 -11.37 -12.91
CA TRP A 134 -4.17 -10.72 -11.67
C TRP A 134 -5.20 -10.92 -10.56
N ILE A 135 -6.48 -10.59 -10.79
CA ILE A 135 -7.53 -10.68 -9.75
C ILE A 135 -7.75 -12.12 -9.29
N LYS A 136 -7.69 -13.10 -10.22
CA LYS A 136 -7.74 -14.54 -9.87
C LYS A 136 -6.56 -14.94 -8.99
N SER A 137 -5.35 -14.48 -9.33
CA SER A 137 -4.16 -14.71 -8.51
C SER A 137 -4.32 -14.11 -7.11
N ARG A 138 -4.85 -12.88 -7.00
CA ARG A 138 -5.05 -12.23 -5.69
C ARG A 138 -6.07 -12.96 -4.83
N PHE A 139 -7.21 -13.35 -5.39
CA PHE A 139 -8.23 -14.08 -4.64
C PHE A 139 -7.77 -15.47 -4.21
N ASN A 140 -7.03 -16.19 -5.05
CA ASN A 140 -6.49 -17.51 -4.68
C ASN A 140 -5.42 -17.45 -3.59
N ASP A 141 -4.73 -16.32 -3.44
CA ASP A 141 -3.73 -16.14 -2.39
C ASP A 141 -4.36 -15.63 -1.07
N PHE A 142 -5.47 -14.91 -1.17
CA PHE A 142 -6.19 -14.36 -0.02
C PHE A 142 -7.18 -15.35 0.62
N LEU A 143 -7.86 -16.18 -0.18
CA LEU A 143 -8.92 -17.12 0.25
C LEU A 143 -8.40 -18.57 0.32
#